data_AF-A0AAW1GKQ6-F1
#
_entry.id   AF-A0AAW1GKQ6-F1
#
_cell.length_a   1.000
_cell.length_b   1.000
_cell.length_c   1.000
_cell.angle_alpha   90.00
_cell.angle_beta   90.00
_cell.angle_gamma   90.00
#
_symmetry.space_group_name_H-M   'P 1'
#
loop_
_entity.id
_entity.type
_entity.pdbx_description
1 polymer ?
#
loop_
_entity_poly.entity_id
_entity_poly.type
_entity_poly.pdbx_seq_one_letter_code
_entity_poly.pdbx_strand_id
1 'polypeptide(L)'
;MVRPSGDDMILSYNDAVLRRSDLDILSGPEFLNDRIIEFYFSYLSSSYPSDDIYLVPPSIAFWLQNCSDKETLKGFTEPLNLTAKNLVIFPVNNNNDVTQAEGGSHWSLLVFYRAANVFVHHDSFGGSNREYSRILSSSVGKFVANSDSDINYVEHKSSPQQKNGYDCGLFIIAIARVICSWYASNARVDGEHLWLRNVEDQVTQSTVSKLRKEILDLIMGLMPSRTNMQTVKPNDDQSHKIRRLEITDKSKGFIELLRQLTVCDSVSDTEFKERFRELAAEGDNHVICVVEDSNTGRIIATGSVFIEKKFIRNCGKVGHIEDVVVDASTRGLNLGKKVIEFLTAHAQSMGCYKVILDCSAQNRAFYEKCGFSEKEIQMVKYFG
;
A
#
# COMPACT_ATOMS: atom_id res chain seq x y z
N MET A 1 2.37 -34.35 -3.55
CA MET A 1 1.80 -33.27 -4.38
C MET A 1 1.95 -31.97 -3.62
N VAL A 2 2.83 -31.09 -4.11
CA VAL A 2 3.10 -29.76 -3.54
C VAL A 2 1.90 -28.87 -3.86
N ARG A 3 1.26 -28.26 -2.85
CA ARG A 3 0.25 -27.20 -3.11
C ARG A 3 0.97 -26.01 -3.74
N PRO A 4 0.38 -25.29 -4.72
CA PRO A 4 0.99 -24.10 -5.29
C PRO A 4 1.26 -23.08 -4.17
N SER A 5 2.41 -22.41 -4.21
CA SER A 5 2.71 -21.26 -3.35
C SER A 5 1.57 -20.23 -3.45
N GLY A 6 1.09 -19.72 -2.31
CA GLY A 6 0.07 -18.68 -2.31
C GLY A 6 0.52 -17.40 -3.00
N ASP A 7 -0.43 -16.54 -3.34
CA ASP A 7 -0.17 -15.20 -3.89
C ASP A 7 0.25 -14.23 -2.78
N ASP A 8 1.49 -14.41 -2.29
CA ASP A 8 2.06 -13.71 -1.15
C ASP A 8 2.18 -12.20 -1.41
N MET A 9 1.93 -11.38 -0.39
CA MET A 9 2.26 -9.95 -0.43
C MET A 9 3.79 -9.78 -0.53
N ILE A 10 4.26 -8.98 -1.48
CA ILE A 10 5.70 -8.74 -1.71
C ILE A 10 6.14 -7.32 -1.34
N LEU A 11 5.23 -6.34 -1.41
CA LEU A 11 5.52 -4.95 -1.12
C LEU A 11 4.23 -4.25 -0.64
N SER A 12 4.36 -3.46 0.41
CA SER A 12 3.39 -2.42 0.77
C SER A 12 4.12 -1.09 0.68
N TYR A 13 3.59 -0.17 -0.12
CA TYR A 13 4.16 1.15 -0.35
C TYR A 13 3.05 2.19 -0.30
N ASN A 14 3.04 3.01 0.75
CA ASN A 14 1.89 3.85 1.11
C ASN A 14 0.60 2.99 1.16
N ASP A 15 -0.44 3.39 0.44
CA ASP A 15 -1.71 2.66 0.38
C ASP A 15 -1.71 1.51 -0.65
N ALA A 16 -0.66 1.39 -1.48
CA ALA A 16 -0.55 0.35 -2.48
C ALA A 16 0.01 -0.96 -1.88
N VAL A 17 -0.65 -2.07 -2.16
CA VAL A 17 -0.21 -3.42 -1.76
C VAL A 17 -0.02 -4.25 -3.02
N LEU A 18 1.21 -4.74 -3.22
CA LEU A 18 1.59 -5.63 -4.30
C LEU A 18 1.78 -7.06 -3.80
N ARG A 19 1.32 -8.01 -4.59
CA ARG A 19 1.49 -9.45 -4.42
C ARG A 19 2.44 -10.05 -5.45
N ARG A 20 2.78 -11.32 -5.30
CA ARG A 20 3.67 -12.03 -6.21
C ARG A 20 3.11 -12.01 -7.64
N SER A 21 1.81 -12.25 -7.81
CA SER A 21 1.10 -12.20 -9.09
C SER A 21 1.26 -10.85 -9.81
N ASP A 22 1.25 -9.74 -9.07
CA ASP A 22 1.47 -8.39 -9.62
C ASP A 22 2.90 -8.20 -10.15
N LEU A 23 3.88 -8.90 -9.59
CA LEU A 23 5.26 -8.85 -10.09
C LEU A 23 5.44 -9.68 -11.36
N ASP A 24 4.74 -10.80 -11.44
CA ASP A 24 4.86 -11.73 -12.56
C ASP A 24 4.42 -11.07 -13.88
N ILE A 25 3.39 -10.20 -13.84
CA ILE A 25 2.95 -9.44 -15.03
C ILE A 25 4.01 -8.45 -15.54
N LEU A 26 4.96 -8.01 -14.71
CA LEU A 26 6.07 -7.16 -15.15
C LEU A 26 7.19 -7.94 -15.85
N SER A 27 7.17 -9.28 -15.80
CA SER A 27 8.19 -10.13 -16.42
C SER A 27 7.91 -10.46 -17.89
N GLY A 28 6.70 -10.16 -18.40
CA GLY A 28 6.26 -10.52 -19.74
C GLY A 28 5.47 -9.41 -20.46
N PRO A 29 5.01 -9.67 -21.70
CA PRO A 29 4.17 -8.77 -22.50
C PRO A 29 2.72 -8.75 -21.99
N GLU A 30 2.53 -8.51 -20.69
CA GLU A 30 1.22 -8.51 -20.02
C GLU A 30 0.71 -7.08 -19.82
N PHE A 31 -0.62 -6.94 -19.76
CA PHE A 31 -1.24 -5.69 -19.33
C PHE A 31 -0.85 -5.37 -17.89
N LEU A 32 -0.65 -4.08 -17.60
CA LEU A 32 -0.58 -3.65 -16.20
C LEU A 32 -1.97 -3.68 -15.59
N ASN A 33 -2.06 -4.14 -14.35
CA ASN A 33 -3.27 -4.07 -13.55
C ASN A 33 -3.29 -2.80 -12.67
N ASP A 34 -4.41 -2.60 -11.98
CA ASP A 34 -4.67 -1.49 -11.08
C ASP A 34 -3.58 -1.36 -10.01
N ARG A 35 -3.11 -2.48 -9.45
CA ARG A 35 -2.16 -2.50 -8.34
C ARG A 35 -0.80 -1.93 -8.72
N ILE A 36 -0.27 -2.28 -9.89
CA ILE A 36 0.99 -1.72 -10.38
C ILE A 36 0.87 -0.22 -10.70
N ILE A 37 -0.25 0.20 -11.30
CA ILE A 37 -0.50 1.61 -11.59
C ILE A 37 -0.63 2.41 -10.29
N GLU A 38 -1.38 1.91 -9.31
CA GLU A 38 -1.57 2.51 -7.99
C GLU A 38 -0.25 2.62 -7.22
N PHE A 39 0.57 1.56 -7.24
CA PHE A 39 1.91 1.59 -6.68
C PHE A 39 2.76 2.69 -7.31
N TYR A 40 2.81 2.76 -8.64
CA TYR A 40 3.68 3.74 -9.30
C TYR A 40 3.17 5.16 -9.12
N PHE A 41 1.85 5.37 -9.09
CA PHE A 41 1.26 6.67 -8.78
C PHE A 41 1.60 7.10 -7.36
N SER A 42 1.55 6.18 -6.39
CA SER A 42 2.01 6.42 -5.02
C SER A 42 3.50 6.78 -4.97
N TYR A 43 4.33 6.10 -5.77
CA TYR A 43 5.75 6.40 -5.89
C TYR A 43 6.01 7.78 -6.53
N LEU A 44 5.23 8.19 -7.54
CA LEU A 44 5.31 9.53 -8.12
C LEU A 44 4.91 10.61 -7.11
N SER A 45 3.86 10.39 -6.31
CA SER A 45 3.48 11.31 -5.23
C SER A 45 4.61 11.51 -4.22
N SER A 46 5.34 10.44 -3.86
CA SER A 46 6.52 10.52 -2.99
C SER A 46 7.72 11.21 -3.67
N SER A 47 7.88 11.03 -4.98
CA SER A 47 8.99 11.59 -5.76
C SER A 47 8.79 13.09 -6.09
N TYR A 48 7.54 13.54 -6.13
CA TYR A 48 7.13 14.91 -6.41
C TYR A 48 6.19 15.40 -5.29
N PRO A 49 6.67 15.51 -4.03
CA PRO A 49 5.83 15.86 -2.90
C PRO A 49 5.24 17.26 -3.09
N SER A 50 3.92 17.34 -3.20
CA SER A 50 3.20 18.58 -3.47
C SER A 50 1.75 18.47 -3.01
N ASP A 51 1.27 19.48 -2.29
CA ASP A 51 -0.14 19.58 -1.93
C ASP A 51 -1.04 19.90 -3.14
N ASP A 52 -0.46 20.32 -4.26
CA ASP A 52 -1.15 20.72 -5.49
C ASP A 52 -1.40 19.55 -6.45
N ILE A 53 -0.61 18.49 -6.38
CA ILE A 53 -0.69 17.34 -7.29
C ILE A 53 -1.50 16.24 -6.61
N TYR A 54 -2.45 15.66 -7.34
CA TYR A 54 -3.17 14.47 -6.88
C TYR A 54 -3.23 13.41 -7.99
N LEU A 55 -2.55 12.29 -7.77
CA LEU A 55 -2.65 11.12 -8.62
C LEU A 55 -3.73 10.19 -8.07
N VAL A 56 -4.83 10.06 -8.82
CA VAL A 56 -6.02 9.34 -8.39
C VAL A 56 -5.78 7.82 -8.53
N PRO A 57 -6.03 7.02 -7.48
CA PRO A 57 -5.96 5.56 -7.58
C PRO A 57 -6.91 5.01 -8.66
N PRO A 58 -6.53 3.94 -9.41
CA PRO A 58 -7.37 3.33 -10.42
C PRO A 58 -8.77 2.93 -9.94
N SER A 59 -8.86 2.36 -8.74
CA SER A 59 -10.13 1.99 -8.11
C SER A 59 -11.05 3.19 -7.88
N ILE A 60 -10.48 4.33 -7.46
CA ILE A 60 -11.21 5.58 -7.27
C ILE A 60 -11.64 6.14 -8.62
N ALA A 61 -10.75 6.18 -9.62
CA ALA A 61 -11.09 6.69 -10.94
C ALA A 61 -12.19 5.86 -11.63
N PHE A 62 -12.12 4.54 -11.52
CA PHE A 62 -13.17 3.62 -11.98
C PHE A 62 -14.50 3.90 -11.30
N TRP A 63 -14.49 4.11 -9.98
CA TRP A 63 -15.70 4.43 -9.24
C TRP A 63 -16.29 5.79 -9.63
N LEU A 64 -15.46 6.83 -9.78
CA LEU A 64 -15.87 8.16 -10.24
C LEU A 64 -16.47 8.14 -11.66
N GLN A 65 -15.97 7.25 -12.53
CA GLN A 65 -16.49 7.07 -13.88
C GLN A 65 -17.86 6.40 -13.89
N ASN A 66 -18.08 5.39 -13.05
CA ASN A 66 -19.27 4.52 -13.12
C ASN A 66 -20.36 4.87 -12.09
N CYS A 67 -20.09 5.74 -11.11
CA CYS A 67 -21.08 6.15 -10.12
C CYS A 67 -22.13 7.07 -10.75
N SER A 68 -23.39 6.61 -10.80
CA SER A 68 -24.52 7.37 -11.34
C SER A 68 -25.22 8.26 -10.30
N ASP A 69 -25.00 8.02 -9.00
CA ASP A 69 -25.62 8.77 -7.91
C ASP A 69 -24.76 9.97 -7.48
N LYS A 70 -25.30 11.18 -7.68
CA LYS A 70 -24.57 12.43 -7.44
C LYS A 70 -24.28 12.70 -5.96
N GLU A 71 -25.17 12.29 -5.05
CA GLU A 71 -24.98 12.50 -3.62
C GLU A 71 -23.89 11.59 -3.07
N THR A 72 -23.89 10.31 -3.47
CA THR A 72 -22.82 9.38 -3.14
C THR A 72 -21.48 9.86 -3.71
N LEU A 73 -21.48 10.30 -4.98
CA LEU A 73 -20.29 10.85 -5.65
C LEU A 73 -19.71 12.05 -4.89
N LYS A 74 -20.57 12.95 -4.40
CA LYS A 74 -20.16 14.10 -3.58
C LYS A 74 -19.55 13.66 -2.25
N GLY A 75 -20.21 12.79 -1.49
CA GLY A 75 -19.69 12.32 -0.21
C GLY A 75 -18.35 11.60 -0.31
N PHE A 76 -18.09 10.93 -1.44
CA PHE A 76 -16.82 10.24 -1.70
C PHE A 76 -15.70 11.18 -2.21
N THR A 77 -16.06 12.23 -2.96
CA THR A 77 -15.08 13.19 -3.50
C THR A 77 -14.65 14.24 -2.48
N GLU A 78 -15.48 14.55 -1.48
CA GLU A 78 -15.16 15.50 -0.41
C GLU A 78 -13.83 15.20 0.31
N PRO A 79 -13.55 13.95 0.78
CA PRO A 79 -12.26 13.61 1.39
C PRO A 79 -11.06 13.76 0.45
N LEU A 80 -11.25 13.66 -0.87
CA LEU A 80 -10.16 13.80 -1.85
C LEU A 80 -9.72 15.26 -2.02
N ASN A 81 -10.56 16.22 -1.61
CA ASN A 81 -10.32 17.65 -1.66
C ASN A 81 -9.78 18.13 -3.03
N LEU A 82 -10.39 17.63 -4.11
CA LEU A 82 -9.93 17.88 -5.48
C LEU A 82 -9.98 19.35 -5.89
N THR A 83 -10.89 20.14 -5.30
CA THR A 83 -11.02 21.60 -5.48
C THR A 83 -9.77 22.38 -5.04
N ALA A 84 -8.98 21.83 -4.13
CA ALA A 84 -7.73 22.43 -3.66
C ALA A 84 -6.52 22.05 -4.54
N LYS A 85 -6.66 21.10 -5.47
CA LYS A 85 -5.54 20.57 -6.26
C LYS A 85 -5.41 21.32 -7.57
N ASN A 86 -4.21 21.77 -7.94
CA ASN A 86 -3.96 22.43 -9.21
C ASN A 86 -3.80 21.42 -10.36
N LEU A 87 -3.30 20.23 -10.07
CA LEU A 87 -3.08 19.16 -11.04
C LEU A 87 -3.69 17.85 -10.53
N VAL A 88 -4.65 17.29 -11.27
CA VAL A 88 -5.28 16.01 -10.91
C VAL A 88 -5.14 15.04 -12.08
N ILE A 89 -4.56 13.87 -11.81
CA ILE A 89 -4.24 12.86 -12.82
C ILE A 89 -5.10 11.61 -12.56
N PHE A 90 -5.91 11.23 -13.54
CA PHE A 90 -6.81 10.09 -13.49
C PHE A 90 -6.38 9.01 -14.49
N PRO A 91 -6.16 7.77 -14.05
CA PRO A 91 -6.08 6.64 -14.97
C PRO A 91 -7.50 6.32 -15.46
N VAL A 92 -7.66 6.13 -16.77
CA VAL A 92 -8.95 5.82 -17.40
C VAL A 92 -8.90 4.40 -17.94
N ASN A 93 -9.90 3.60 -17.56
CA ASN A 93 -10.10 2.23 -18.05
C ASN A 93 -11.45 2.13 -18.77
N ASN A 94 -11.52 1.34 -19.84
CA ASN A 94 -12.76 1.09 -20.58
C ASN A 94 -13.69 0.04 -19.94
N ASN A 95 -13.39 -0.44 -18.74
CA ASN A 95 -14.31 -1.23 -17.95
C ASN A 95 -15.53 -0.39 -17.53
N ASN A 96 -16.72 -0.86 -17.88
CA ASN A 96 -18.00 -0.30 -17.48
C ASN A 96 -18.87 -1.30 -16.69
N ASP A 97 -18.34 -2.48 -16.38
CA ASP A 97 -19.01 -3.49 -15.57
C ASP A 97 -18.47 -3.46 -14.14
N VAL A 98 -19.25 -2.87 -13.23
CA VAL A 98 -18.93 -2.78 -11.79
C VAL A 98 -18.94 -4.12 -11.07
N THR A 99 -19.45 -5.18 -11.71
CA THR A 99 -19.50 -6.54 -11.15
C THR A 99 -18.32 -7.40 -11.58
N GLN A 100 -17.56 -6.96 -12.59
CA GLN A 100 -16.42 -7.70 -13.12
C GLN A 100 -15.10 -7.14 -12.57
N ALA A 101 -14.48 -7.90 -11.67
CA ALA A 101 -13.09 -7.66 -11.26
C ALA A 101 -12.16 -7.86 -12.47
N GLU A 102 -11.11 -7.03 -12.56
CA GLU A 102 -10.09 -7.08 -13.63
C GLU A 102 -10.68 -6.94 -15.05
N GLY A 103 -11.85 -6.31 -15.18
CA GLY A 103 -12.46 -5.99 -16.47
C GLY A 103 -11.73 -4.85 -17.21
N GLY A 104 -12.14 -4.65 -18.46
CA GLY A 104 -11.51 -3.68 -19.37
C GLY A 104 -10.29 -4.22 -20.10
N SER A 105 -9.89 -3.53 -21.15
CA SER A 105 -8.86 -3.96 -22.10
C SER A 105 -7.86 -2.86 -22.48
N HIS A 106 -8.07 -1.62 -22.02
CA HIS A 106 -7.19 -0.51 -22.38
C HIS A 106 -7.11 0.57 -21.31
N TRP A 107 -5.89 1.06 -21.07
CA TRP A 107 -5.58 2.16 -20.18
C TRP A 107 -5.24 3.43 -20.96
N SER A 108 -5.70 4.56 -20.47
CA SER A 108 -5.36 5.91 -20.93
C SER A 108 -5.29 6.86 -19.73
N LEU A 109 -4.92 8.13 -19.95
CA LEU A 109 -4.71 9.09 -18.88
C LEU A 109 -5.50 10.37 -19.12
N LEU A 110 -6.34 10.76 -18.16
CA LEU A 110 -7.05 12.03 -18.15
C LEU A 110 -6.42 12.94 -17.11
N VAL A 111 -6.11 14.18 -17.48
CA VAL A 111 -5.44 15.12 -16.58
C VAL A 111 -6.21 16.43 -16.53
N PHE A 112 -6.60 16.85 -15.33
CA PHE A 112 -7.15 18.17 -15.08
C PHE A 112 -6.03 19.12 -14.67
N TYR A 113 -5.98 20.28 -15.32
CA TYR A 113 -5.09 21.37 -14.93
C TYR A 113 -5.87 22.65 -14.64
N ARG A 114 -5.84 23.08 -13.38
CA ARG A 114 -6.68 24.15 -12.86
C ARG A 114 -6.38 25.51 -13.48
N ALA A 115 -5.10 25.86 -13.62
CA ALA A 115 -4.73 27.19 -14.12
C ALA A 115 -5.24 27.46 -15.55
N ALA A 116 -5.31 26.41 -16.37
CA ALA A 116 -5.86 26.46 -17.72
C ALA A 116 -7.36 26.07 -17.80
N ASN A 117 -7.97 25.68 -16.67
CA ASN A 117 -9.32 25.14 -16.57
C ASN A 117 -9.65 24.10 -17.67
N VAL A 118 -8.78 23.09 -17.80
CA VAL A 118 -8.83 22.13 -18.91
C VAL A 118 -8.58 20.70 -18.44
N PHE A 119 -9.36 19.79 -19.02
CA PHE A 119 -9.05 18.37 -19.08
C PHE A 119 -8.30 18.06 -20.37
N VAL A 120 -7.17 17.37 -20.25
CA VAL A 120 -6.42 16.83 -21.38
C VAL A 120 -6.41 15.31 -21.28
N HIS A 121 -6.85 14.64 -22.34
CA HIS A 121 -6.85 13.19 -22.44
C HIS A 121 -5.69 12.72 -23.32
N HIS A 122 -4.90 11.78 -22.79
CA HIS A 122 -3.81 11.10 -23.45
C HIS A 122 -4.12 9.62 -23.63
N ASP A 123 -4.04 9.15 -24.88
CA ASP A 123 -4.36 7.77 -25.22
C ASP A 123 -3.31 7.23 -26.21
N SER A 124 -2.66 6.13 -25.83
CA SER A 124 -1.62 5.48 -26.64
C SER A 124 -2.19 4.60 -27.77
N PHE A 125 -3.51 4.47 -27.89
CA PHE A 125 -4.17 3.63 -28.87
C PHE A 125 -5.36 4.34 -29.52
N GLY A 126 -5.07 5.34 -30.35
CA GLY A 126 -6.03 5.94 -31.28
C GLY A 126 -7.25 6.62 -30.65
N GLY A 127 -7.21 6.96 -29.36
CA GLY A 127 -8.36 7.52 -28.64
C GLY A 127 -9.44 6.48 -28.30
N SER A 128 -9.07 5.20 -28.17
CA SER A 128 -9.95 4.10 -27.78
C SER A 128 -10.76 4.40 -26.51
N ASN A 129 -10.20 5.14 -25.55
CA ASN A 129 -10.87 5.50 -24.29
C ASN A 129 -11.50 6.90 -24.30
N ARG A 130 -11.66 7.54 -25.48
CA ARG A 130 -12.22 8.89 -25.58
C ARG A 130 -13.60 9.04 -24.93
N GLU A 131 -14.48 8.05 -25.08
CA GLU A 131 -15.81 8.16 -24.48
C GLU A 131 -15.76 8.00 -22.96
N TYR A 132 -14.99 7.05 -22.48
CA TYR A 132 -14.78 6.80 -21.04
C TYR A 132 -14.15 8.00 -20.33
N SER A 133 -13.16 8.63 -20.95
CA SER A 133 -12.54 9.87 -20.41
C SER A 133 -13.49 11.07 -20.43
N ARG A 134 -14.42 11.17 -21.37
CA ARG A 134 -15.48 12.19 -21.36
C ARG A 134 -16.51 11.94 -20.27
N ILE A 135 -16.89 10.69 -20.05
CA ILE A 135 -17.77 10.31 -18.93
C ILE A 135 -17.09 10.72 -17.62
N LEU A 136 -15.84 10.30 -17.41
CA LEU A 136 -15.11 10.64 -16.19
C LEU A 136 -14.96 12.16 -15.99
N SER A 137 -14.55 12.90 -17.02
CA SER A 137 -14.40 14.37 -16.91
C SER A 137 -15.73 15.07 -16.60
N SER A 138 -16.84 14.57 -17.15
CA SER A 138 -18.18 15.08 -16.84
C SER A 138 -18.60 14.77 -15.40
N SER A 139 -18.30 13.56 -14.92
CA SER A 139 -18.60 13.13 -13.54
C SER A 139 -17.82 13.94 -12.51
N VAL A 140 -16.53 14.19 -12.76
CA VAL A 140 -15.67 14.87 -11.78
C VAL A 140 -15.62 16.39 -11.93
N GLY A 141 -16.11 16.95 -13.05
CA GLY A 141 -15.95 18.37 -13.40
C GLY A 141 -16.34 19.33 -12.28
N LYS A 142 -17.49 19.11 -11.64
CA LYS A 142 -17.99 19.96 -10.54
C LYS A 142 -17.18 19.84 -9.24
N PHE A 143 -16.41 18.77 -9.09
CA PHE A 143 -15.60 18.51 -7.90
C PHE A 143 -14.15 18.94 -8.09
N VAL A 144 -13.70 19.12 -9.33
CA VAL A 144 -12.39 19.69 -9.63
C VAL A 144 -12.48 21.20 -9.85
N ALA A 145 -13.53 21.75 -10.46
CA ALA A 145 -13.66 23.20 -10.66
C ALA A 145 -14.28 23.92 -9.44
N ASN A 146 -13.86 25.16 -9.20
CA ASN A 146 -14.39 26.03 -8.14
C ASN A 146 -15.60 26.88 -8.58
N SER A 147 -16.05 26.74 -9.83
CA SER A 147 -17.09 27.57 -10.45
C SER A 147 -17.95 26.78 -11.44
N ASP A 148 -19.16 27.28 -11.70
CA ASP A 148 -20.08 26.80 -12.76
C ASP A 148 -19.57 27.08 -14.19
N SER A 149 -18.30 27.47 -14.35
CA SER A 149 -17.68 27.70 -15.65
C SER A 149 -17.46 26.40 -16.39
N ASP A 150 -17.81 26.35 -17.67
CA ASP A 150 -17.54 25.20 -18.52
C ASP A 150 -16.04 24.88 -18.53
N ILE A 151 -15.70 23.63 -18.20
CA ILE A 151 -14.33 23.13 -18.24
C ILE A 151 -14.03 22.68 -19.65
N ASN A 152 -12.90 23.12 -20.20
CA ASN A 152 -12.49 22.70 -21.54
C ASN A 152 -12.07 21.22 -21.52
N TYR A 153 -12.40 20.47 -22.57
CA TYR A 153 -11.91 19.11 -22.78
C TYR A 153 -11.09 19.06 -24.08
N VAL A 154 -9.88 18.53 -23.99
CA VAL A 154 -8.95 18.41 -25.11
C VAL A 154 -8.50 16.96 -25.25
N GLU A 155 -8.78 16.36 -26.40
CA GLU A 155 -8.12 15.12 -26.81
C GLU A 155 -6.72 15.47 -27.36
N HIS A 156 -5.66 14.99 -26.73
CA HIS A 156 -4.32 15.21 -27.24
C HIS A 156 -4.01 14.27 -28.41
N LYS A 157 -4.29 14.74 -29.63
CA LYS A 157 -4.15 13.97 -30.88
C LYS A 157 -2.72 13.49 -31.18
N SER A 158 -1.72 14.20 -30.68
CA SER A 158 -0.30 13.86 -30.84
C SER A 158 0.23 12.97 -29.72
N SER A 159 -0.64 12.42 -28.87
CA SER A 159 -0.23 11.51 -27.79
C SER A 159 0.65 10.39 -28.34
N PRO A 160 1.76 10.05 -27.67
CA PRO A 160 2.63 8.95 -28.06
C PRO A 160 1.85 7.64 -28.22
N GLN A 161 1.97 7.01 -29.38
CA GLN A 161 1.24 5.79 -29.72
C GLN A 161 2.06 4.53 -29.44
N GLN A 162 1.41 3.53 -28.84
CA GLN A 162 2.01 2.21 -28.64
C GLN A 162 2.11 1.47 -29.98
N LYS A 163 3.12 0.61 -30.09
CA LYS A 163 3.37 -0.25 -31.27
C LYS A 163 3.04 -1.72 -31.01
N ASN A 164 2.64 -2.07 -29.79
CA ASN A 164 2.21 -3.41 -29.38
C ASN A 164 0.83 -3.37 -28.71
N GLY A 165 0.30 -4.51 -28.28
CA GLY A 165 -1.05 -4.62 -27.72
C GLY A 165 -1.17 -4.47 -26.20
N TYR A 166 -0.07 -4.34 -25.45
CA TYR A 166 -0.06 -4.57 -23.99
C TYR A 166 0.59 -3.45 -23.17
N ASP A 167 1.28 -2.49 -23.80
CA ASP A 167 2.02 -1.44 -23.08
C ASP A 167 1.17 -0.22 -22.67
N CYS A 168 -0.14 -0.19 -22.93
CA CYS A 168 -1.00 0.97 -22.61
C CYS A 168 -0.86 1.44 -21.15
N GLY A 169 -0.78 0.50 -20.20
CA GLY A 169 -0.53 0.79 -18.79
C GLY A 169 0.84 1.46 -18.53
N LEU A 170 1.88 1.09 -19.28
CA LEU A 170 3.20 1.71 -19.16
C LEU A 170 3.23 3.11 -19.81
N PHE A 171 2.48 3.33 -20.89
CA PHE A 171 2.34 4.65 -21.50
C PHE A 171 1.71 5.64 -20.51
N ILE A 172 0.64 5.26 -19.80
CA ILE A 172 0.03 6.18 -18.82
C ILE A 172 0.98 6.51 -17.68
N ILE A 173 1.81 5.56 -17.24
CA ILE A 173 2.84 5.78 -16.21
C ILE A 173 3.92 6.73 -16.73
N ALA A 174 4.43 6.50 -17.95
CA ALA A 174 5.46 7.33 -18.55
C ALA A 174 4.98 8.78 -18.72
N ILE A 175 3.73 8.95 -19.17
CA ILE A 175 3.10 10.26 -19.35
C ILE A 175 2.93 10.93 -17.99
N ALA A 176 2.33 10.26 -16.99
CA ALA A 176 2.16 10.82 -15.64
C ALA A 176 3.49 11.28 -15.03
N ARG A 177 4.57 10.49 -15.20
CA ARG A 177 5.93 10.84 -14.75
C ARG A 177 6.43 12.16 -15.36
N VAL A 178 6.24 12.34 -16.68
CA VAL A 178 6.63 13.57 -17.38
C VAL A 178 5.82 14.76 -16.91
N ILE A 179 4.51 14.58 -16.69
CA ILE A 179 3.61 15.64 -16.25
C ILE A 179 3.96 16.10 -14.83
N CYS A 180 4.19 15.17 -13.90
CA CYS A 180 4.62 15.51 -12.54
C CYS A 180 5.96 16.25 -12.54
N SER A 181 6.93 15.79 -13.34
CA SER A 181 8.23 16.45 -13.49
C SER A 181 8.11 17.85 -14.07
N TRP A 182 7.28 18.02 -15.11
CA TRP A 182 6.99 19.31 -15.72
C TRP A 182 6.36 20.26 -14.71
N TYR A 183 5.36 19.81 -13.95
CA TYR A 183 4.69 20.65 -12.96
C TYR A 183 5.63 21.07 -11.83
N ALA A 184 6.42 20.13 -11.31
CA ALA A 184 7.38 20.40 -10.23
C ALA A 184 8.51 21.36 -10.66
N SER A 185 8.91 21.33 -11.93
CA SER A 185 9.98 22.18 -12.46
C SER A 185 9.53 23.60 -12.79
N ASN A 186 8.23 23.80 -13.03
CA ASN A 186 7.68 25.09 -13.42
C ASN A 186 6.93 25.71 -12.25
N ALA A 187 7.65 26.43 -11.39
CA ALA A 187 7.24 26.88 -10.06
C ALA A 187 5.97 27.76 -9.96
N ARG A 188 5.31 28.09 -11.07
CA ARG A 188 3.96 28.69 -11.21
C ARG A 188 3.71 28.90 -12.71
N VAL A 189 2.95 28.04 -13.37
CA VAL A 189 2.56 28.25 -14.77
C VAL A 189 1.25 29.05 -14.80
N ASP A 190 1.24 30.08 -15.63
CA ASP A 190 0.19 31.07 -15.88
C ASP A 190 -1.08 30.52 -16.57
N GLY A 191 -1.17 29.19 -16.75
CA GLY A 191 -2.25 28.54 -17.48
C GLY A 191 -2.11 28.59 -19.01
N GLU A 192 -1.08 29.26 -19.56
CA GLU A 192 -0.89 29.37 -21.01
C GLU A 192 -0.11 28.17 -21.60
N HIS A 193 0.72 27.54 -20.77
CA HIS A 193 1.61 26.45 -21.19
C HIS A 193 1.16 25.11 -20.58
N LEU A 194 1.18 24.06 -21.40
CA LEU A 194 0.88 22.69 -21.00
C LEU A 194 2.09 21.78 -21.26
N TRP A 195 2.11 20.62 -20.59
CA TRP A 195 3.15 19.60 -20.72
C TRP A 195 3.21 18.86 -22.07
N LEU A 196 2.31 19.18 -23.01
CA LEU A 196 2.06 18.38 -24.22
C LEU A 196 3.35 18.07 -24.99
N ARG A 197 4.16 19.10 -25.26
CA ARG A 197 5.45 18.95 -25.96
C ARG A 197 6.46 18.12 -25.16
N ASN A 198 6.50 18.29 -23.84
CA ASN A 198 7.37 17.48 -22.97
C ASN A 198 7.02 15.99 -23.05
N VAL A 199 5.73 15.66 -23.16
CA VAL A 199 5.25 14.29 -23.35
C VAL A 199 5.63 13.75 -24.72
N GLU A 200 5.39 14.53 -25.79
CA GLU A 200 5.78 14.17 -27.16
C GLU A 200 7.29 13.90 -27.30
N ASP A 201 8.12 14.73 -26.66
CA ASP A 201 9.58 14.64 -26.76
C ASP A 201 10.18 13.49 -25.95
N GLN A 202 9.58 13.10 -24.81
CA GLN A 202 10.18 12.17 -23.85
C GLN A 202 9.56 10.77 -23.84
N VAL A 203 8.30 10.63 -24.25
CA VAL A 203 7.60 9.36 -24.20
C VAL A 203 7.56 8.75 -25.61
N THR A 204 8.25 7.62 -25.76
CA THR A 204 8.32 6.86 -27.00
C THR A 204 8.14 5.38 -26.68
N GLN A 205 7.81 4.55 -27.67
CA GLN A 205 7.80 3.10 -27.48
C GLN A 205 9.14 2.59 -26.89
N SER A 206 10.27 3.17 -27.28
CA SER A 206 11.58 2.74 -26.79
C SER A 206 11.84 3.07 -25.32
N THR A 207 11.33 4.21 -24.83
CA THR A 207 11.46 4.60 -23.42
C THR A 207 10.44 3.85 -22.57
N VAL A 208 9.23 3.63 -23.08
CA VAL A 208 8.18 2.83 -22.43
C VAL A 208 8.60 1.37 -22.27
N SER A 209 9.22 0.75 -23.27
CA SER A 209 9.65 -0.66 -23.15
C SER A 209 10.75 -0.86 -22.08
N LYS A 210 11.55 0.18 -21.78
CA LYS A 210 12.51 0.13 -20.67
C LYS A 210 11.84 0.31 -19.32
N LEU A 211 10.73 1.07 -19.27
CA LEU A 211 10.00 1.39 -18.06
C LEU A 211 9.49 0.16 -17.33
N ARG A 212 9.10 -0.92 -18.04
CA ARG A 212 8.68 -2.17 -17.39
C ARG A 212 9.78 -2.72 -16.48
N LYS A 213 11.01 -2.76 -16.99
CA LYS A 213 12.18 -3.17 -16.22
C LYS A 213 12.50 -2.16 -15.11
N GLU A 214 12.41 -0.86 -15.39
CA GLU A 214 12.61 0.17 -14.34
C GLU A 214 11.63 0.01 -13.18
N ILE A 215 10.35 -0.28 -13.44
CA ILE A 215 9.33 -0.53 -12.41
C ILE A 215 9.67 -1.81 -11.65
N LEU A 216 10.05 -2.88 -12.35
CA LEU A 216 10.45 -4.13 -11.71
C LEU A 216 11.66 -3.93 -10.80
N ASP A 217 12.73 -3.27 -11.29
CA ASP A 217 13.94 -2.97 -10.53
C ASP A 217 13.62 -2.05 -9.34
N LEU A 218 12.71 -1.09 -9.51
CA LEU A 218 12.22 -0.22 -8.44
C LEU A 218 11.46 -1.02 -7.37
N ILE A 219 10.51 -1.87 -7.76
CA ILE A 219 9.79 -2.74 -6.83
C ILE A 219 10.80 -3.64 -6.13
N MET A 220 11.73 -4.28 -6.82
CA MET A 220 12.76 -5.12 -6.20
C MET A 220 13.67 -4.35 -5.24
N GLY A 221 13.96 -3.08 -5.52
CA GLY A 221 14.74 -2.20 -4.65
C GLY A 221 13.98 -1.68 -3.43
N LEU A 222 12.67 -1.49 -3.56
CA LEU A 222 11.77 -1.07 -2.46
C LEU A 222 11.21 -2.25 -1.67
N MET A 223 11.12 -3.42 -2.31
CA MET A 223 10.89 -4.68 -1.63
C MET A 223 11.92 -4.74 -0.53
N PRO A 224 11.51 -5.08 0.70
CA PRO A 224 12.47 -5.37 1.73
C PRO A 224 13.39 -6.45 1.16
N SER A 225 14.61 -6.04 0.82
CA SER A 225 15.67 -6.98 0.54
C SER A 225 15.64 -7.96 1.70
N ARG A 226 15.91 -9.24 1.47
CA ARG A 226 16.24 -10.17 2.58
C ARG A 226 17.49 -9.72 3.38
N THR A 227 17.92 -8.48 3.19
CA THR A 227 19.14 -7.79 3.58
C THR A 227 18.81 -6.28 3.66
N ASN A 228 18.57 -5.77 4.88
CA ASN A 228 18.42 -4.36 5.31
C ASN A 228 16.95 -3.88 5.50
N MET A 229 16.45 -3.57 6.72
CA MET A 229 17.14 -3.06 7.91
C MET A 229 18.16 -1.98 7.53
N GLN A 230 17.70 -0.76 7.23
CA GLN A 230 18.64 0.34 6.97
C GLN A 230 19.43 0.68 8.25
N THR A 231 20.74 0.45 8.14
CA THR A 231 21.85 1.24 8.69
C THR A 231 21.52 2.15 9.87
N VAL A 232 21.44 1.52 11.04
CA VAL A 232 22.16 2.04 12.21
C VAL A 232 23.66 1.93 11.88
N LYS A 233 24.47 2.87 12.39
CA LYS A 233 25.94 2.84 12.34
C LYS A 233 26.49 1.41 12.43
N PRO A 234 27.57 1.06 11.70
CA PRO A 234 28.05 -0.31 11.63
C PRO A 234 28.44 -0.79 13.02
N ASN A 235 27.58 -1.63 13.59
CA ASN A 235 27.84 -2.51 14.72
C ASN A 235 26.90 -3.71 14.53
N ASP A 236 27.41 -4.70 13.81
CA ASP A 236 27.33 -6.13 14.13
C ASP A 236 25.97 -6.66 14.64
N ASP A 237 25.05 -7.06 13.75
CA ASP A 237 24.05 -8.08 14.11
C ASP A 237 23.31 -8.70 12.89
N GLN A 238 23.93 -9.70 12.25
CA GLN A 238 23.29 -10.56 11.24
C GLN A 238 22.55 -11.77 11.85
N SER A 239 22.34 -11.87 13.18
CA SER A 239 21.95 -13.15 13.79
C SER A 239 20.46 -13.38 14.04
N HIS A 240 19.52 -12.51 13.63
CA HIS A 240 18.11 -12.64 14.06
C HIS A 240 17.08 -12.55 12.92
N LYS A 241 16.21 -13.55 12.78
CA LYS A 241 15.13 -13.64 11.78
C LYS A 241 13.77 -13.35 12.41
N ILE A 242 13.05 -12.36 11.89
CA ILE A 242 11.71 -11.98 12.36
C ILE A 242 10.66 -12.50 11.39
N ARG A 243 9.65 -13.21 11.88
CA ARG A 243 8.60 -13.82 11.05
C ARG A 243 7.37 -14.18 11.86
N ARG A 244 6.32 -14.67 11.19
CA ARG A 244 5.17 -15.29 11.85
C ARG A 244 5.57 -16.62 12.50
N LEU A 245 4.86 -16.99 13.56
CA LEU A 245 4.96 -18.29 14.21
C LEU A 245 4.71 -19.42 13.19
N GLU A 246 5.57 -20.43 13.22
CA GLU A 246 5.46 -21.65 12.42
C GLU A 246 5.15 -22.85 13.32
N ILE A 247 4.48 -23.86 12.78
CA ILE A 247 4.10 -25.07 13.54
C ILE A 247 5.30 -25.83 14.13
N THR A 248 6.49 -25.63 13.56
CA THR A 248 7.76 -26.22 14.00
C THR A 248 8.42 -25.43 15.14
N ASP A 249 7.94 -24.23 15.49
CA ASP A 249 8.61 -23.37 16.47
C ASP A 249 8.49 -23.87 17.90
N LYS A 250 7.58 -24.81 18.17
CA LYS A 250 7.55 -25.50 19.45
C LYS A 250 8.89 -26.16 19.76
N SER A 251 9.46 -26.89 18.80
CA SER A 251 10.77 -27.55 18.99
C SER A 251 11.93 -26.56 18.99
N LYS A 252 11.68 -25.29 18.66
CA LYS A 252 12.66 -24.20 18.71
C LYS A 252 12.61 -23.41 20.02
N GLY A 253 11.82 -23.85 21.00
CA GLY A 253 11.80 -23.26 22.34
C GLY A 253 10.74 -22.19 22.57
N PHE A 254 9.71 -22.10 21.72
CA PHE A 254 8.67 -21.06 21.83
C PHE A 254 7.90 -21.10 23.16
N ILE A 255 7.57 -22.29 23.67
CA ILE A 255 6.85 -22.43 24.95
C ILE A 255 7.75 -22.04 26.12
N GLU A 256 9.03 -22.42 26.07
CA GLU A 256 10.05 -22.07 27.05
C GLU A 256 10.28 -20.56 27.13
N LEU A 257 10.16 -19.86 26.00
CA LEU A 257 10.21 -18.41 25.96
C LEU A 257 8.98 -17.77 26.64
N LEU A 258 7.77 -18.24 26.34
CA LEU A 258 6.53 -17.72 26.96
C LEU A 258 6.50 -17.93 28.48
N ARG A 259 7.14 -18.98 29.00
CA ARG A 259 7.32 -19.20 30.45
C ARG A 259 8.08 -18.09 31.16
N GLN A 260 8.87 -17.29 30.44
CA GLN A 260 9.54 -16.13 31.02
C GLN A 260 8.60 -14.92 31.20
N LEU A 261 7.44 -14.93 30.54
CA LEU A 261 6.44 -13.88 30.64
C LEU A 261 5.41 -14.17 31.74
N THR A 262 4.85 -15.39 31.74
CA THR A 262 3.76 -15.78 32.63
C THR A 262 3.72 -17.29 32.82
N VAL A 263 2.75 -17.76 33.61
CA VAL A 263 2.48 -19.19 33.81
C VAL A 263 2.12 -19.82 32.47
N CYS A 264 2.96 -20.75 32.03
CA CYS A 264 2.74 -21.55 30.83
C CYS A 264 3.20 -22.99 31.13
N ASP A 265 2.26 -23.88 31.44
CA ASP A 265 2.54 -25.25 31.86
C ASP A 265 3.12 -26.11 30.73
N SER A 266 3.22 -27.43 30.92
CA SER A 266 3.65 -28.35 29.86
C SER A 266 2.59 -28.44 28.77
N VAL A 267 2.80 -27.71 27.66
CA VAL A 267 1.99 -27.85 26.44
C VAL A 267 2.50 -29.07 25.65
N SER A 268 1.66 -30.08 25.44
CA SER A 268 1.95 -31.25 24.61
C SER A 268 2.01 -30.91 23.12
N ASP A 269 2.57 -31.81 22.29
CA ASP A 269 2.69 -31.55 20.84
C ASP A 269 1.32 -31.46 20.17
N THR A 270 0.36 -32.23 20.68
CA THR A 270 -1.01 -32.24 20.20
C THR A 270 -1.70 -30.92 20.53
N GLU A 271 -1.64 -30.47 21.78
CA GLU A 271 -2.24 -29.20 22.21
C GLU A 271 -1.65 -28.00 21.46
N PHE A 272 -0.33 -27.98 21.26
CA PHE A 272 0.31 -26.92 20.48
C PHE A 272 -0.19 -26.91 19.02
N LYS A 273 -0.26 -28.07 18.37
CA LYS A 273 -0.74 -28.17 16.99
C LYS A 273 -2.22 -27.79 16.86
N GLU A 274 -3.04 -28.15 17.83
CA GLU A 274 -4.46 -27.78 17.88
C GLU A 274 -4.61 -26.26 18.03
N ARG A 275 -3.98 -25.67 19.06
CA ARG A 275 -4.01 -24.22 19.27
C ARG A 275 -3.42 -23.44 18.10
N PHE A 276 -2.32 -23.92 17.50
CA PHE A 276 -1.74 -23.31 16.30
C PHE A 276 -2.74 -23.28 15.14
N ARG A 277 -3.51 -24.35 14.92
CA ARG A 277 -4.52 -24.40 13.85
C ARG A 277 -5.69 -23.46 14.14
N GLU A 278 -6.16 -23.39 15.38
CA GLU A 278 -7.21 -22.45 15.81
C GLU A 278 -6.79 -21.02 15.51
N LEU A 279 -5.59 -20.63 15.93
CA LEU A 279 -5.05 -19.28 15.70
C LEU A 279 -4.80 -19.01 14.22
N ALA A 280 -4.29 -19.99 13.48
CA ALA A 280 -4.08 -19.84 12.04
C ALA A 280 -5.41 -19.67 11.27
N ALA A 281 -6.52 -20.23 11.77
CA ALA A 281 -7.85 -20.07 11.16
C ALA A 281 -8.40 -18.65 11.27
N GLU A 282 -7.94 -17.86 12.25
CA GLU A 282 -8.26 -16.42 12.37
C GLU A 282 -7.59 -15.57 11.27
N GLY A 283 -6.61 -16.15 10.55
CA GLY A 283 -5.89 -15.50 9.46
C GLY A 283 -5.18 -14.23 9.92
N ASP A 284 -5.37 -13.13 9.19
CA ASP A 284 -4.74 -11.85 9.53
C ASP A 284 -5.38 -11.13 10.73
N ASN A 285 -6.48 -11.66 11.29
CA ASN A 285 -7.06 -11.10 12.51
C ASN A 285 -6.33 -11.54 13.79
N HIS A 286 -5.45 -12.54 13.73
CA HIS A 286 -4.59 -12.93 14.85
C HIS A 286 -3.21 -13.35 14.33
N VAL A 287 -2.19 -12.55 14.63
CA VAL A 287 -0.81 -12.83 14.20
C VAL A 287 0.12 -12.92 15.39
N ILE A 288 0.93 -13.98 15.43
CA ILE A 288 2.03 -14.13 16.39
C ILE A 288 3.34 -13.88 15.66
N CYS A 289 4.09 -12.89 16.12
CA CYS A 289 5.45 -12.59 15.69
C CYS A 289 6.45 -13.38 16.52
N VAL A 290 7.47 -13.93 15.89
CA VAL A 290 8.62 -14.56 16.55
C VAL A 290 9.92 -14.02 15.99
N VAL A 291 10.94 -13.95 16.86
CA VAL A 291 12.33 -13.68 16.49
C VAL A 291 13.13 -14.96 16.75
N GLU A 292 13.69 -15.52 15.69
CA GLU A 292 14.56 -16.69 15.71
C GLU A 292 16.02 -16.25 15.67
N ASP A 293 16.82 -16.72 16.61
CA ASP A 293 18.28 -16.63 16.54
C ASP A 293 18.79 -17.59 15.45
N SER A 294 19.46 -17.04 14.45
CA SER A 294 19.98 -17.77 13.29
C SER A 294 21.18 -18.65 13.65
N ASN A 295 21.87 -18.35 14.75
CA ASN A 295 23.01 -19.15 15.23
C ASN A 295 22.55 -20.41 15.95
N THR A 296 21.50 -20.31 16.78
CA THR A 296 21.02 -21.40 17.62
C THR A 296 19.75 -22.07 17.09
N GLY A 297 19.05 -21.43 16.15
CA GLY A 297 17.74 -21.85 15.67
C GLY A 297 16.63 -21.70 16.71
N ARG A 298 16.87 -21.03 17.84
CA ARG A 298 15.89 -20.87 18.92
C ARG A 298 15.03 -19.63 18.74
N ILE A 299 13.78 -19.70 19.19
CA ILE A 299 12.93 -18.52 19.32
C ILE A 299 13.32 -17.76 20.58
N ILE A 300 13.71 -16.50 20.43
CA ILE A 300 14.27 -15.66 21.50
C ILE A 300 13.46 -14.38 21.76
N ALA A 301 12.48 -14.04 20.93
CA ALA A 301 11.47 -13.03 21.27
C ALA A 301 10.15 -13.34 20.57
N THR A 302 9.03 -12.90 21.17
CA THR A 302 7.70 -13.04 20.58
C THR A 302 6.74 -11.96 21.07
N GLY A 303 5.62 -11.81 20.38
CA GLY A 303 4.45 -11.04 20.76
C GLY A 303 3.30 -11.36 19.78
N SER A 304 2.07 -11.11 20.20
CA SER A 304 0.87 -11.36 19.41
C SER A 304 0.11 -10.06 19.14
N VAL A 305 -0.66 -10.03 18.06
CA VAL A 305 -1.65 -8.99 17.80
C VAL A 305 -2.97 -9.59 17.37
N PHE A 306 -4.06 -9.16 18.00
CA PHE A 306 -5.44 -9.49 17.64
C PHE A 306 -6.17 -8.26 17.11
N ILE A 307 -6.93 -8.41 16.03
CA ILE A 307 -7.66 -7.33 15.36
C ILE A 307 -9.14 -7.38 15.75
N GLU A 308 -9.57 -6.41 16.55
CA GLU A 308 -10.96 -6.25 16.94
C GLU A 308 -11.71 -5.36 15.94
N LYS A 309 -12.81 -5.86 15.39
CA LYS A 309 -13.76 -5.09 14.57
C LYS A 309 -14.81 -4.45 15.47
N LYS A 310 -15.03 -3.16 15.34
CA LYS A 310 -16.00 -2.40 16.16
C LYS A 310 -17.07 -1.80 15.28
N PHE A 311 -18.26 -1.54 15.81
CA PHE A 311 -19.27 -0.71 15.14
C PHE A 311 -18.99 0.79 15.28
N ILE A 312 -18.38 1.19 16.40
CA ILE A 312 -17.99 2.58 16.64
C ILE A 312 -16.87 3.02 15.69
N ARG A 313 -16.75 4.34 15.49
CA ARG A 313 -15.76 4.95 14.58
C ARG A 313 -15.89 4.40 13.15
N ASN A 314 -17.11 4.44 12.60
CA ASN A 314 -17.42 4.02 11.22
C ASN A 314 -17.00 2.57 10.93
N CYS A 315 -17.44 1.64 11.76
CA CYS A 315 -17.05 0.23 11.64
C CYS A 315 -15.53 -0.02 11.72
N GLY A 316 -14.82 0.79 12.50
CA GLY A 316 -13.36 0.79 12.56
C GLY A 316 -12.75 -0.44 13.25
N LYS A 317 -11.43 -0.61 13.12
CA LYS A 317 -10.67 -1.72 13.71
C LYS A 317 -9.63 -1.24 14.73
N VAL A 318 -9.37 -2.05 15.75
CA VAL A 318 -8.34 -1.82 16.77
C VAL A 318 -7.45 -3.04 16.88
N GLY A 319 -6.13 -2.84 16.83
CA GLY A 319 -5.17 -3.88 17.16
C GLY A 319 -4.91 -3.94 18.67
N HIS A 320 -4.87 -5.14 19.22
CA HIS A 320 -4.51 -5.40 20.62
C HIS A 320 -3.21 -6.21 20.62
N ILE A 321 -2.12 -5.63 21.12
CA ILE A 321 -0.84 -6.31 21.24
C ILE A 321 -0.75 -6.96 22.61
N GLU A 322 -0.47 -8.26 22.63
CA GLU A 322 -0.36 -9.08 23.83
C GLU A 322 0.89 -9.97 23.79
N ASP A 323 1.17 -10.67 24.89
CA ASP A 323 2.17 -11.73 25.01
C ASP A 323 3.61 -11.36 24.59
N VAL A 324 4.01 -10.09 24.79
CA VAL A 324 5.32 -9.60 24.38
C VAL A 324 6.41 -10.04 25.36
N VAL A 325 7.39 -10.80 24.88
CA VAL A 325 8.52 -11.28 25.68
C VAL A 325 9.81 -11.38 24.87
N VAL A 326 10.93 -11.10 25.54
CA VAL A 326 12.29 -11.29 25.02
C VAL A 326 13.07 -12.15 26.01
N ASP A 327 13.76 -13.16 25.49
CA ASP A 327 14.58 -14.08 26.25
C ASP A 327 15.58 -13.31 27.10
N ALA A 328 15.67 -13.65 28.39
CA ALA A 328 16.50 -12.95 29.36
C ALA A 328 17.98 -12.83 28.95
N SER A 329 18.52 -13.83 28.23
CA SER A 329 19.92 -13.84 27.79
C SER A 329 20.22 -12.92 26.59
N THR A 330 19.17 -12.44 25.90
CA THR A 330 19.30 -11.60 24.68
C THR A 330 18.65 -10.22 24.83
N ARG A 331 18.30 -9.82 26.06
CA ARG A 331 17.78 -8.48 26.35
C ARG A 331 18.83 -7.41 26.06
N GLY A 332 18.36 -6.22 25.67
CA GLY A 332 19.23 -5.10 25.28
C GLY A 332 19.59 -5.06 23.79
N LEU A 333 19.29 -6.11 23.03
CA LEU A 333 19.49 -6.17 21.57
C LEU A 333 18.33 -5.54 20.75
N ASN A 334 17.49 -4.73 21.39
CA ASN A 334 16.30 -4.10 20.80
C ASN A 334 15.27 -5.07 20.17
N LEU A 335 15.33 -6.38 20.46
CA LEU A 335 14.43 -7.37 19.87
C LEU A 335 12.96 -7.11 20.21
N GLY A 336 12.67 -6.69 21.45
CA GLY A 336 11.32 -6.30 21.85
C GLY A 336 10.79 -5.15 20.99
N LYS A 337 11.63 -4.16 20.68
CA LYS A 337 11.24 -3.03 19.82
C LYS A 337 10.88 -3.54 18.41
N LYS A 338 11.68 -4.44 17.86
CA LYS A 338 11.43 -5.03 16.54
C LYS A 338 10.13 -5.85 16.52
N VAL A 339 9.79 -6.56 17.60
CA VAL A 339 8.49 -7.25 17.74
C VAL A 339 7.34 -6.24 17.73
N ILE A 340 7.44 -5.15 18.48
CA ILE A 340 6.41 -4.11 18.50
C ILE A 340 6.23 -3.44 17.14
N GLU A 341 7.33 -3.11 16.45
CA GLU A 341 7.30 -2.56 15.09
C GLU A 341 6.62 -3.52 14.11
N PHE A 342 6.89 -4.82 14.18
CA PHE A 342 6.24 -5.83 13.33
C PHE A 342 4.73 -5.88 13.57
N LEU A 343 4.30 -5.94 14.83
CA LEU A 343 2.89 -6.11 15.19
C LEU A 343 2.08 -4.84 14.92
N THR A 344 2.66 -3.66 15.17
CA THR A 344 2.03 -2.37 14.86
C THR A 344 1.90 -2.17 13.34
N ALA A 345 2.92 -2.51 12.56
CA ALA A 345 2.85 -2.47 11.10
C ALA A 345 1.75 -3.40 10.56
N HIS A 346 1.63 -4.62 11.10
CA HIS A 346 0.55 -5.55 10.72
C HIS A 346 -0.83 -5.00 11.06
N ALA A 347 -1.01 -4.42 12.25
CA ALA A 347 -2.30 -3.83 12.60
C ALA A 347 -2.65 -2.62 11.72
N GLN A 348 -1.67 -1.80 11.38
CA GLN A 348 -1.84 -0.67 10.46
C GLN A 348 -2.23 -1.14 9.06
N SER A 349 -1.58 -2.17 8.51
CA SER A 349 -1.94 -2.73 7.20
C SER A 349 -3.34 -3.34 7.17
N MET A 350 -3.86 -3.76 8.33
CA MET A 350 -5.23 -4.24 8.47
C MET A 350 -6.28 -3.12 8.54
N GLY A 351 -5.87 -1.85 8.49
CA GLY A 351 -6.72 -0.67 8.60
C GLY A 351 -7.12 -0.34 10.04
N CYS A 352 -6.33 -0.74 11.03
CA CYS A 352 -6.59 -0.32 12.42
C CYS A 352 -6.30 1.16 12.59
N TYR A 353 -7.25 1.90 13.15
CA TYR A 353 -7.06 3.33 13.45
C TYR A 353 -6.21 3.55 14.71
N LYS A 354 -6.01 2.51 15.51
CA LYS A 354 -5.09 2.49 16.64
C LYS A 354 -4.68 1.07 17.01
N VAL A 355 -3.56 0.98 17.73
CA VAL A 355 -3.12 -0.22 18.45
C VAL A 355 -3.08 0.12 19.94
N ILE A 356 -3.50 -0.83 20.77
CA ILE A 356 -3.41 -0.73 22.23
C ILE A 356 -2.69 -1.96 22.78
N LEU A 357 -2.11 -1.78 23.97
CA LEU A 357 -1.46 -2.83 24.74
C LEU A 357 -1.53 -2.46 26.21
N ASP A 358 -1.51 -3.48 27.04
CA ASP A 358 -1.38 -3.33 28.49
C ASP A 358 0.04 -3.68 28.93
N CYS A 359 0.58 -2.92 29.90
CA CYS A 359 1.90 -3.18 30.42
C CYS A 359 2.05 -2.77 31.89
N SER A 360 3.05 -3.36 32.57
CA SER A 360 3.44 -2.93 33.91
C SER A 360 4.09 -1.54 33.86
N ALA A 361 4.00 -0.79 34.97
CA ALA A 361 4.59 0.56 35.06
C ALA A 361 6.09 0.60 34.72
N GLN A 362 6.83 -0.48 35.00
CA GLN A 362 8.27 -0.61 34.70
C GLN A 362 8.55 -0.64 33.19
N ASN A 363 7.61 -1.13 32.38
CA ASN A 363 7.75 -1.24 30.93
C ASN A 363 7.24 -0.01 30.17
N ARG A 364 6.63 0.97 30.85
CA ARG A 364 6.07 2.18 30.22
C ARG A 364 7.08 2.90 29.33
N ALA A 365 8.28 3.18 29.87
CA ALA A 365 9.32 3.90 29.14
C ALA A 365 9.82 3.16 27.89
N PHE A 366 9.70 1.83 27.86
CA PHE A 366 10.01 1.04 26.67
C PHE A 366 8.96 1.25 25.58
N TYR A 367 7.66 1.20 25.93
CA TYR A 367 6.59 1.40 24.96
C TYR A 367 6.48 2.85 24.47
N GLU A 368 6.80 3.84 25.31
CA GLU A 368 6.92 5.25 24.89
C GLU A 368 7.99 5.42 23.81
N LYS A 369 9.15 4.73 23.94
CA LYS A 369 10.19 4.70 22.89
C LYS A 369 9.75 3.99 21.61
N CYS A 370 8.70 3.16 21.68
CA CYS A 370 8.07 2.54 20.53
C CYS A 370 6.94 3.39 19.92
N GLY A 371 6.71 4.62 20.42
CA GLY A 371 5.69 5.53 19.91
C GLY A 371 4.32 5.43 20.59
N PHE A 372 4.18 4.63 21.64
CA PHE A 372 2.95 4.57 22.43
C PHE A 372 2.87 5.72 23.43
N SER A 373 1.66 6.05 23.86
CA SER A 373 1.41 7.02 24.92
C SER A 373 0.43 6.44 25.92
N GLU A 374 0.64 6.66 27.21
CA GLU A 374 -0.33 6.31 28.25
C GLU A 374 -1.66 7.04 28.02
N LYS A 375 -2.78 6.30 28.11
CA LYS A 375 -4.13 6.84 27.95
C LYS A 375 -5.06 6.42 29.09
N GLU A 376 -5.14 5.12 29.37
CA GLU A 376 -6.13 4.52 30.28
C GLU A 376 -5.47 3.48 31.22
N ILE A 377 -6.26 2.95 32.17
CA ILE A 377 -5.85 1.94 33.16
C ILE A 377 -6.43 0.56 32.78
N GLN A 378 -5.60 -0.49 32.82
CA GLN A 378 -6.03 -1.89 32.68
C GLN A 378 -6.75 -2.38 33.95
N MET A 379 -7.86 -3.09 33.77
CA MET A 379 -8.64 -3.71 34.86
C MET A 379 -8.83 -5.20 34.58
N VAL A 380 -8.63 -6.07 35.58
CA VAL A 380 -8.75 -7.52 35.45
C VAL A 380 -9.78 -8.11 36.43
N LYS A 381 -10.57 -9.07 35.96
CA LYS A 381 -11.44 -9.92 36.78
C LYS A 381 -11.15 -11.38 36.47
N TYR A 382 -10.68 -12.14 37.45
CA TYR A 382 -10.42 -13.56 37.29
C TYR A 382 -11.70 -14.37 37.48
N PHE A 383 -11.95 -15.31 36.56
CA PHE A 383 -12.99 -16.33 36.67
C PHE A 383 -12.25 -17.64 36.94
N GLY A 384 -12.46 -18.20 38.13
CA GLY A 384 -11.77 -19.41 38.58
C GLY A 384 -12.19 -20.66 37.84
#